data_AF-A0AAW2XCF4-F1
#
_entry.id   AF-A0AAW2XCF4-F1
#
_cell.length_a   1.000
_cell.length_b   1.000
_cell.length_c   1.000
_cell.angle_alpha   90.00
_cell.angle_beta   90.00
_cell.angle_gamma   90.00
#
_symmetry.space_group_name_H-M   'P 1'
#
loop_
_entity.id
_entity.type
_entity.pdbx_description
1 polymer ?
#
loop_
_entity_poly.entity_id
_entity_poly.type
_entity_poly.pdbx_seq_one_letter_code
_entity_poly.pdbx_strand_id
1 'polypeptide(L)'
;MPMLAWPMGADQFINATLLVDELDVAIRVCEGAETMLDSDDLAQRLVEVTSEEWTKRRARAAALGKAAMDAIGEGGSSFNKLGDFVMHLSEKCTT
;
A
#
# COMPACT_ATOMS: atom_id res chain seq x y z
N MET A 1 2.14 5.22 -7.30
CA MET A 1 2.17 6.59 -6.73
C MET A 1 2.39 6.47 -5.23
N PRO A 2 3.28 7.27 -4.62
CA PRO A 2 3.47 7.26 -3.17
C PRO A 2 2.31 7.97 -2.46
N MET A 3 2.14 7.73 -1.16
CA MET A 3 0.96 8.16 -0.38
C MET A 3 1.32 8.95 0.88
N LEU A 4 0.37 9.77 1.33
CA LEU A 4 0.37 10.38 2.65
C LEU A 4 -0.58 9.58 3.54
N ALA A 5 -0.03 8.83 4.48
CA ALA A 5 -0.79 7.96 5.37
C ALA A 5 -1.29 8.75 6.60
N TRP A 6 -2.60 8.67 6.82
CA TRP A 6 -3.28 9.19 8.01
C TRP A 6 -4.30 8.16 8.51
N PRO A 7 -3.86 7.15 9.28
CA PRO A 7 -4.77 6.14 9.82
C PRO A 7 -5.71 6.75 10.85
N MET A 8 -7.01 6.42 10.76
CA MET A 8 -8.05 6.93 11.64
C MET A 8 -8.70 5.84 12.50
N GLY A 9 -8.66 4.57 12.06
CA GLY A 9 -9.34 3.48 12.75
C GLY A 9 -9.03 2.10 12.14
N ALA A 10 -9.55 1.07 12.80
CA ALA A 10 -9.49 -0.33 12.35
C ALA A 10 -8.06 -0.79 12.01
N ASP A 11 -7.88 -1.47 10.88
CA ASP A 11 -6.62 -2.01 10.37
C ASP A 11 -5.73 -0.96 9.72
N GLN A 12 -6.19 0.29 9.59
CA GLN A 12 -5.43 1.35 8.90
C GLN A 12 -4.08 1.64 9.55
N PHE A 13 -3.94 1.48 10.87
CA PHE A 13 -2.67 1.66 11.57
C PHE A 13 -1.63 0.61 11.15
N ILE A 14 -2.08 -0.64 10.98
CA ILE A 14 -1.24 -1.73 10.48
C ILE A 14 -0.89 -1.49 9.01
N ASN A 15 -1.87 -1.07 8.20
CA ASN A 15 -1.64 -0.72 6.81
C ASN A 15 -0.65 0.45 6.67
N ALA A 16 -0.74 1.46 7.54
CA ALA A 16 0.20 2.58 7.58
C ALA A 16 1.62 2.14 7.98
N THR A 17 1.74 1.17 8.89
CA THR A 17 3.03 0.57 9.25
C THR A 17 3.65 -0.17 8.06
N LEU A 18 2.87 -1.02 7.40
CA LEU A 18 3.32 -1.71 6.19
C LEU A 18 3.76 -0.74 5.09
N LEU A 19 3.00 0.32 4.83
CA LEU A 19 3.27 1.23 3.72
C LEU A 19 4.43 2.21 4.00
N VAL A 20 4.59 2.65 5.25
CA VAL A 20 5.59 3.66 5.64
C VAL A 20 6.88 2.99 6.09
N ASP A 21 6.79 2.04 7.02
CA ASP A 21 7.94 1.52 7.74
C ASP A 21 8.58 0.32 7.02
N GLU A 22 7.76 -0.55 6.42
CA GLU A 22 8.25 -1.77 5.76
C GLU A 22 8.52 -1.58 4.26
N LEU A 23 7.58 -1.00 3.53
CA LEU A 23 7.68 -0.84 2.08
C LEU A 23 8.29 0.51 1.66
N ASP A 24 8.30 1.48 2.58
CA ASP A 24 8.79 2.84 2.34
C ASP A 24 8.19 3.46 1.06
N VAL A 25 6.87 3.30 0.87
CA VAL A 25 6.11 3.86 -0.27
C VAL A 25 5.17 4.98 0.15
N ALA A 26 5.14 5.32 1.44
CA ALA A 26 4.30 6.36 1.99
C ALA A 26 5.06 7.18 3.06
N ILE A 27 4.48 8.33 3.42
CA ILE A 27 4.90 9.15 4.56
C ILE A 27 3.73 9.20 5.55
N ARG A 28 4.02 9.01 6.85
CA ARG A 28 3.00 9.18 7.88
C ARG A 28 2.87 10.65 8.25
N VAL A 29 1.66 11.19 8.08
CA VAL A 29 1.38 12.61 8.30
C VAL A 29 0.80 12.84 9.70
N CYS A 30 -0.12 11.98 10.12
CA CYS A 30 -0.81 12.05 11.41
C CYS A 30 -1.45 10.69 11.72
N GLU A 31 -1.99 10.53 12.93
CA GLU A 31 -2.73 9.34 13.34
C GLU A 31 -3.94 9.75 14.19
N GLY A 32 -5.04 9.02 14.09
CA GLY A 32 -6.26 9.23 14.86
C GLY A 32 -7.31 10.07 14.13
N ALA A 33 -8.59 9.75 14.37
CA ALA A 33 -9.75 10.41 13.76
C ALA A 33 -10.05 11.80 14.36
N GLU A 34 -9.72 12.01 15.64
CA GLU A 34 -9.94 13.29 16.33
C GLU A 34 -8.72 14.21 16.24
N THR A 35 -7.64 13.73 15.66
CA THR A 35 -6.41 14.51 15.55
C THR A 35 -6.61 15.56 14.47
N MET A 36 -6.37 16.82 14.80
CA MET A 36 -6.46 17.93 13.87
C MET A 36 -5.06 18.52 13.75
N LEU A 37 -4.45 18.38 12.57
CA LEU A 37 -3.19 19.05 12.26
C LEU A 37 -3.46 20.52 11.99
N ASP A 38 -2.61 21.37 12.53
CA ASP A 38 -2.58 22.77 12.11
C ASP A 38 -2.14 22.89 10.64
N SER A 39 -2.55 23.97 9.97
CA SER A 39 -2.20 24.20 8.58
C SER A 39 -0.70 24.30 8.36
N ASP A 40 0.04 24.87 9.32
CA ASP A 40 1.48 25.04 9.22
C ASP A 40 2.21 23.69 9.36
N ASP A 41 1.74 22.83 10.26
CA ASP A 41 2.27 21.47 10.42
C ASP A 41 2.05 20.62 9.16
N LEU A 42 0.85 20.71 8.57
CA LEU A 42 0.55 20.02 7.32
C LEU A 42 1.41 20.55 6.17
N ALA A 43 1.58 21.87 6.08
CA ALA A 43 2.43 22.48 5.06
C ALA A 43 3.88 22.01 5.19
N GLN A 44 4.42 21.91 6.41
CA GLN A 44 5.77 21.38 6.64
C GLN A 44 5.92 19.94 6.16
N ARG A 45 4.93 19.07 6.41
CA ARG A 45 4.93 17.69 5.90
C ARG A 45 4.77 17.61 4.38
N LEU A 46 4.07 18.57 3.78
CA LEU A 46 3.97 18.67 2.31
C LEU A 46 5.28 19.13 1.66
N VAL A 47 6.16 19.86 2.36
CA VAL A 47 7.50 20.16 1.82
C VAL A 47 8.29 18.87 1.56
N GLU A 48 8.15 17.85 2.41
CA GLU A 48 8.81 16.55 2.22
C GLU A 48 8.38 15.85 0.91
N VAL A 49 7.18 16.17 0.39
CA VAL A 49 6.61 15.68 -0.88
C VAL A 49 7.32 16.26 -2.11
N THR A 50 8.30 17.16 -1.91
CA THR A 50 9.14 17.71 -2.99
C THR A 50 10.60 17.23 -2.91
N SER A 51 10.93 16.42 -1.91
CA SER A 51 12.30 15.96 -1.66
C SER A 51 12.76 14.88 -2.65
N GLU A 52 14.08 14.66 -2.71
CA GLU A 52 14.65 13.51 -3.39
C GLU A 52 14.13 12.19 -2.81
N GLU A 53 13.93 12.16 -1.50
CA GLU A 53 13.34 11.04 -0.77
C GLU A 53 11.91 10.71 -1.24
N TRP A 54 11.12 11.72 -1.61
CA TRP A 54 9.81 11.50 -2.23
C TRP A 54 9.91 10.88 -3.63
N THR A 55 10.93 11.28 -4.40
CA THR A 55 11.18 10.70 -5.73
C THR A 55 11.55 9.21 -5.62
N LYS A 56 12.36 8.84 -4.63
CA LYS A 56 12.67 7.43 -4.33
C LYS A 56 11.42 6.64 -3.91
N ARG A 57 10.58 7.20 -3.02
CA ARG A 57 9.27 6.63 -2.65
C ARG A 57 8.39 6.41 -3.87
N ARG A 58 8.36 7.38 -4.79
CA ARG A 58 7.60 7.27 -6.03
C ARG A 58 8.09 6.14 -6.92
N ALA A 59 9.41 5.97 -7.06
CA ALA A 59 10.00 4.88 -7.83
C ALA A 59 9.66 3.51 -7.23
N ARG A 60 9.77 3.36 -5.89
CA ARG A 60 9.35 2.13 -5.19
C ARG A 60 7.87 1.85 -5.35
N ALA A 61 7.02 2.86 -5.19
CA ALA A 61 5.57 2.70 -5.39
C ALA A 61 5.21 2.31 -6.84
N ALA A 62 5.97 2.79 -7.83
CA ALA A 62 5.78 2.38 -9.23
C ALA A 62 6.24 0.93 -9.46
N ALA A 63 7.37 0.52 -8.88
CA ALA A 63 7.84 -0.86 -8.95
C ALA A 63 6.87 -1.84 -8.27
N LEU A 64 6.34 -1.49 -7.09
CA LEU A 64 5.32 -2.26 -6.40
C LEU A 64 4.04 -2.39 -7.23
N GLY A 65 3.61 -1.30 -7.86
CA GLY A 65 2.46 -1.31 -8.77
C GLY A 65 2.67 -2.22 -9.98
N LYS A 66 3.87 -2.19 -10.58
CA LYS A 66 4.23 -3.11 -11.68
C LYS A 66 4.19 -4.57 -11.22
N ALA A 67 4.81 -4.89 -10.08
CA ALA A 67 4.79 -6.25 -9.53
C ALA A 67 3.36 -6.74 -9.25
N ALA A 68 2.48 -5.86 -8.76
CA ALA A 68 1.07 -6.19 -8.58
C ALA A 68 0.37 -6.51 -9.91
N MET A 69 0.59 -5.70 -10.95
CA MET A 69 0.04 -5.95 -12.29
C MET A 69 0.56 -7.26 -12.90
N ASP A 70 1.87 -7.53 -12.76
CA ASP A 70 2.49 -8.77 -13.25
C ASP A 70 1.92 -10.00 -12.50
N ALA A 71 1.63 -9.88 -11.21
CA ALA A 71 1.08 -10.98 -10.40
C ALA A 71 -0.37 -11.34 -10.76
N ILE A 72 -1.19 -10.37 -11.19
CA ILE A 72 -2.60 -10.58 -11.55
C ILE A 72 -2.83 -10.87 -13.03
N GLY A 73 -1.83 -10.59 -13.89
CA GLY A 73 -1.89 -10.90 -15.31
C GLY A 73 -1.99 -12.40 -15.59
N GLU A 74 -2.36 -12.76 -16.82
CA GLU A 74 -2.43 -14.17 -17.24
C GLU A 74 -1.07 -14.85 -17.05
N GLY A 75 -1.07 -16.03 -16.42
CA GLY A 75 0.14 -16.74 -16.02
C GLY A 75 0.87 -16.15 -14.80
N GLY A 76 0.37 -15.05 -14.23
CA GLY A 76 0.88 -14.41 -13.03
C GLY A 76 0.65 -15.24 -11.76
N SER A 77 1.41 -14.94 -10.71
CA SER A 77 1.42 -15.76 -9.49
C SER A 77 0.10 -15.74 -8.72
N SER A 78 -0.56 -14.59 -8.62
CA SER A 78 -1.88 -14.47 -7.98
C SER A 78 -2.98 -15.07 -8.85
N PHE A 79 -2.89 -14.90 -10.18
CA PHE A 79 -3.81 -15.52 -11.14
C PHE A 79 -3.79 -17.05 -11.01
N ASN A 80 -2.60 -17.65 -11.06
CA ASN A 80 -2.44 -19.11 -10.98
C ASN A 80 -2.91 -19.65 -9.63
N LYS A 81 -2.49 -19.03 -8.51
CA LYS A 81 -2.89 -19.48 -7.17
C LYS A 81 -4.40 -19.45 -6.95
N LEU A 82 -5.09 -18.45 -7.51
CA LEU A 82 -6.54 -18.39 -7.44
C LEU A 82 -7.18 -19.51 -8.27
N GLY A 83 -6.65 -19.79 -9.47
CA GLY A 83 -7.06 -20.91 -10.30
C GLY A 83 -6.90 -22.26 -9.58
N ASP A 84 -5.72 -22.50 -9.00
CA ASP A 84 -5.42 -23.72 -8.23
C ASP A 84 -6.38 -23.88 -7.05
N PHE A 85 -6.67 -22.79 -6.34
CA PHE A 85 -7.62 -22.79 -5.23
C PHE A 85 -9.04 -23.19 -5.67
N VAL A 86 -9.53 -22.65 -6.79
CA VAL A 86 -10.84 -23.01 -7.35
C VAL A 86 -10.88 -24.46 -7.79
N MET A 87 -9.84 -24.94 -8.47
CA MET A 87 -9.73 -26.34 -8.90
C MET A 87 -9.80 -27.29 -7.71
N HIS A 88 -9.02 -27.03 -6.65
CA HIS A 88 -9.02 -27.83 -5.42
C HIS A 88 -10.38 -27.88 -4.73
N LEU A 89 -11.12 -26.77 -4.72
CA LEU A 89 -12.48 -26.75 -4.18
C LEU A 89 -13.45 -27.58 -5.04
N SER A 90 -13.30 -27.54 -6.36
CA SER A 90 -14.17 -28.29 -7.26
C SER A 90 -14.00 -29.80 -7.08
N GLU A 91 -12.76 -30.28 -6.97
CA GLU A 91 -12.44 -31.69 -6.74
C GLU A 91 -13.07 -32.19 -5.42
N LYS A 92 -12.99 -31.37 -4.36
CA LYS A 92 -13.56 -31.71 -3.05
C LYS A 92 -15.08 -31.67 -2.99
N CYS A 93 -15.76 -30.90 -3.84
CA CYS A 93 -17.22 -30.89 -3.90
C CYS A 93 -17.80 -32.03 -4.75
N THR A 94 -16.98 -32.68 -5.58
CA THR A 94 -17.42 -33.81 -6.42
C THR A 94 -17.20 -35.18 -5.75
N THR A 95 -16.63 -35.19 -4.55
CA THR A 95 -16.38 -36.39 -3.72
C THR A 95 -17.30 -36.37 -2.51
#